data_AF-A0A843GBP3-F1
#
_entry.id   AF-A0A843GBP3-F1
#
_cell.length_a   1.000
_cell.length_b   1.000
_cell.length_c   1.000
_cell.angle_alpha   90.00
_cell.angle_beta   90.00
_cell.angle_gamma   90.00
#
_symmetry.space_group_name_H-M   'P 1'
#
loop_
_entity.id
_entity.type
_entity.pdbx_description
1 polymer ?
#
loop_
_entity_poly.entity_id
_entity_poly.type
_entity_poly.pdbx_seq_one_letter_code
_entity_poly.pdbx_strand_id
1 'polypeptide(L)'
;MIVVTTPMCRQIVEWAGLKEFKVNKFPDEEDGDFAILLSESKVKMDSLAIKINTFSQIKESIKIVSNALFEKNLIEKAIGDEEIEAIFNDYKGDVEYALLDEDEFNKIRKSNNDKRVKVYSEFLKDIVSDIGAVVIDFSYDKNGNDEYNEDLGLDFDHLIYPDYLEEEVLKRENLESNEFKAIKILSHNNTSKDPILKAESRYSVLIEGLSQ
;
A
#
# COMPACT_ATOMS: atom_id res chain seq x y z
N MET A 1 0.85 -17.82 -23.72
CA MET A 1 0.56 -17.63 -22.29
C MET A 1 -0.08 -16.27 -22.11
N ILE A 2 -1.27 -16.21 -21.55
CA ILE A 2 -2.05 -14.99 -21.35
C ILE A 2 -1.94 -14.59 -19.88
N VAL A 3 -1.34 -13.44 -19.63
CA VAL A 3 -1.29 -12.83 -18.29
C VAL A 3 -2.54 -11.99 -18.07
N VAL A 4 -3.14 -12.13 -16.89
CA VAL A 4 -4.27 -11.32 -16.43
C VAL A 4 -3.84 -10.56 -15.19
N THR A 5 -4.18 -9.28 -15.08
CA THR A 5 -3.87 -8.48 -13.90
C THR A 5 -5.07 -7.67 -13.45
N THR A 6 -5.10 -7.33 -12.17
CA THR A 6 -6.13 -6.42 -11.66
C THR A 6 -5.80 -4.96 -12.04
N PRO A 7 -6.80 -4.06 -12.11
CA PRO A 7 -6.55 -2.65 -12.42
C PRO A 7 -5.50 -1.98 -11.51
N MET A 8 -5.35 -2.42 -10.26
CA MET A 8 -4.37 -1.87 -9.32
C MET A 8 -2.94 -2.31 -9.59
N CYS A 9 -2.75 -3.50 -10.17
CA CYS A 9 -1.43 -4.07 -10.47
C CYS A 9 -0.96 -3.75 -11.89
N ARG A 10 -1.83 -3.17 -12.74
CA ARG A 10 -1.54 -2.85 -14.14
C ARG A 10 -0.19 -2.14 -14.32
N GLN A 11 0.02 -1.05 -13.60
CA GLN A 11 1.23 -0.22 -13.79
C GLN A 11 2.52 -0.98 -13.42
N ILE A 12 2.46 -1.85 -12.40
CA ILE A 12 3.59 -2.71 -12.02
C ILE A 12 3.93 -3.68 -13.15
N VAL A 13 2.93 -4.26 -13.80
CA VAL A 13 3.12 -5.18 -14.94
C VAL A 13 3.73 -4.46 -16.15
N GLU A 14 3.28 -3.23 -16.44
CA GLU A 14 3.84 -2.40 -17.51
C GLU A 14 5.31 -2.05 -17.23
N TRP A 15 5.63 -1.60 -16.01
CA TRP A 15 6.99 -1.31 -15.57
C TRP A 15 7.90 -2.54 -15.55
N ALA A 16 7.35 -3.71 -15.27
CA ALA A 16 8.08 -4.98 -15.32
C ALA A 16 8.44 -5.43 -16.75
N GLY A 17 7.94 -4.72 -17.78
CA GLY A 17 8.31 -4.88 -19.18
C GLY A 17 7.29 -5.61 -20.05
N LEU A 18 6.15 -6.05 -19.51
CA LEU A 18 5.12 -6.74 -20.29
C LEU A 18 4.20 -5.74 -20.98
N LYS A 19 4.12 -5.81 -22.31
CA LYS A 19 3.33 -4.88 -23.13
C LYS A 19 1.90 -5.37 -23.39
N GLU A 20 1.71 -6.68 -23.48
CA GLU A 20 0.43 -7.30 -23.84
C GLU A 20 -0.06 -8.23 -22.74
N PHE A 21 -1.17 -7.85 -22.11
CA PHE A 21 -1.83 -8.61 -21.04
C PHE A 21 -3.27 -8.12 -20.90
N LYS A 22 -4.10 -8.88 -20.19
CA LYS A 22 -5.49 -8.50 -19.90
C LYS A 22 -5.61 -7.83 -18.54
N VAL A 23 -6.50 -6.85 -18.44
CA VAL A 23 -6.83 -6.19 -17.17
C VAL A 23 -8.27 -6.51 -16.80
N ASN A 24 -8.47 -7.28 -15.72
CA ASN A 24 -9.79 -7.61 -15.21
C ASN A 24 -9.79 -7.63 -13.66
N LYS A 25 -10.85 -7.10 -13.05
CA LYS A 25 -11.05 -7.13 -11.59
C LYS A 25 -11.26 -8.57 -11.08
N PHE A 26 -11.75 -9.47 -11.95
CA PHE A 26 -11.99 -10.87 -11.65
C PHE A 26 -11.16 -11.74 -12.61
N PRO A 27 -9.87 -12.01 -12.31
CA PRO A 27 -9.01 -12.77 -13.22
C PRO A 27 -9.56 -14.16 -13.58
N ASP A 28 -10.25 -14.84 -12.66
CA ASP A 28 -10.87 -16.16 -12.89
C ASP A 28 -12.02 -16.14 -13.92
N GLU A 29 -12.53 -14.97 -14.33
CA GLU A 29 -13.53 -14.84 -15.40
C GLU A 29 -12.89 -14.71 -16.80
N GLU A 30 -11.56 -14.60 -16.86
CA GLU A 30 -10.82 -14.54 -18.11
C GLU A 30 -10.25 -15.91 -18.50
N ASP A 31 -10.18 -16.14 -19.81
CA ASP A 31 -9.32 -17.19 -20.36
C ASP A 31 -7.86 -16.71 -20.27
N GLY A 32 -7.24 -17.02 -19.13
CA GLY A 32 -5.92 -16.58 -18.72
C GLY A 32 -5.13 -17.72 -18.06
N ASP A 33 -3.82 -17.73 -18.28
CA ASP A 33 -2.93 -18.79 -17.77
C ASP A 33 -2.28 -18.42 -16.43
N PHE A 34 -2.16 -17.13 -16.14
CA PHE A 34 -1.45 -16.63 -14.96
C PHE A 34 -1.95 -15.25 -14.54
N ALA A 35 -2.21 -15.09 -13.25
CA ALA A 35 -2.67 -13.83 -12.69
C ALA A 35 -1.58 -13.10 -11.89
N ILE A 36 -1.55 -11.77 -12.00
CA ILE A 36 -0.79 -10.88 -11.10
C ILE A 36 -1.78 -10.01 -10.33
N LEU A 37 -1.77 -10.09 -9.01
CA LEU A 37 -2.76 -9.44 -8.16
C LEU A 37 -2.18 -8.98 -6.82
N LEU A 38 -2.92 -8.13 -6.14
CA LEU A 38 -2.58 -7.72 -4.76
C LEU A 38 -2.69 -8.91 -3.81
N SER A 39 -1.83 -8.93 -2.79
CA SER A 39 -1.72 -10.01 -1.79
C SER A 39 -3.01 -10.31 -1.03
N GLU A 40 -3.92 -9.35 -0.98
CA GLU A 40 -5.23 -9.43 -0.35
C GLU A 40 -6.27 -10.15 -1.22
N SER A 41 -5.99 -10.32 -2.51
CA SER A 41 -6.88 -10.98 -3.47
C SER A 41 -6.55 -12.47 -3.58
N LYS A 42 -7.56 -13.29 -3.88
CA LYS A 42 -7.42 -14.74 -4.09
C LYS A 42 -8.09 -15.13 -5.40
N VAL A 43 -7.42 -15.97 -6.17
CA VAL A 43 -7.90 -16.52 -7.45
C VAL A 43 -7.60 -18.01 -7.51
N LYS A 44 -8.28 -18.73 -8.40
CA LYS A 44 -8.10 -20.17 -8.59
C LYS A 44 -6.95 -20.49 -9.56
N MET A 45 -6.72 -19.63 -10.55
CA MET A 45 -5.62 -19.81 -11.50
C MET A 45 -4.23 -19.62 -10.86
N ASP A 46 -3.19 -20.11 -11.54
CA ASP A 46 -1.79 -19.85 -11.14
C ASP A 46 -1.58 -18.35 -10.99
N SER A 47 -0.93 -17.92 -9.92
CA SER A 47 -0.88 -16.50 -9.59
C SER A 47 0.33 -16.07 -8.81
N LEU A 48 0.67 -14.78 -8.98
CA LEU A 48 1.65 -14.05 -8.22
C LEU A 48 0.97 -12.91 -7.45
N ALA A 49 1.08 -13.01 -6.12
CA ALA A 49 0.62 -12.01 -5.18
C ALA A 49 1.72 -10.96 -4.94
N ILE A 50 1.37 -9.68 -5.01
CA ILE A 50 2.28 -8.54 -4.79
C ILE A 50 1.69 -7.51 -3.82
N LYS A 51 2.55 -6.65 -3.24
CA LYS A 51 2.15 -5.54 -2.37
C LYS A 51 2.64 -4.22 -2.94
N ILE A 52 1.86 -3.15 -2.80
CA ILE A 52 2.19 -1.83 -3.37
C ILE A 52 1.90 -0.67 -2.42
N ASN A 53 1.94 -0.92 -1.10
CA ASN A 53 1.57 0.08 -0.10
C ASN A 53 2.71 1.07 0.16
N THR A 54 3.95 0.58 0.21
CA THR A 54 5.17 1.37 0.43
C THR A 54 6.01 1.49 -0.84
N PHE A 55 6.94 2.46 -0.89
CA PHE A 55 7.87 2.59 -2.03
C PHE A 55 8.75 1.34 -2.20
N SER A 56 9.23 0.77 -1.09
CA SER A 56 10.02 -0.48 -1.11
C SER A 56 9.22 -1.64 -1.67
N GLN A 57 7.95 -1.80 -1.28
CA GLN A 57 7.05 -2.81 -1.81
C GLN A 57 6.76 -2.61 -3.31
N ILE A 58 6.62 -1.36 -3.77
CA ILE A 58 6.48 -1.07 -5.21
C ILE A 58 7.74 -1.53 -5.96
N LYS A 59 8.94 -1.10 -5.54
CA LYS A 59 10.22 -1.51 -6.16
C LYS A 59 10.37 -3.03 -6.20
N GLU A 60 10.14 -3.68 -5.07
CA GLU A 60 10.19 -5.14 -4.93
C GLU A 60 9.17 -5.83 -5.86
N SER A 61 7.95 -5.32 -5.93
CA SER A 61 6.91 -5.90 -6.78
C SER A 61 7.24 -5.82 -8.26
N ILE A 62 7.80 -4.70 -8.74
CA ILE A 62 8.23 -4.61 -10.14
C ILE A 62 9.33 -5.66 -10.41
N LYS A 63 10.30 -5.81 -9.50
CA LYS A 63 11.38 -6.80 -9.61
C LYS A 63 10.88 -8.24 -9.62
N ILE A 64 10.01 -8.62 -8.69
CA ILE A 64 9.45 -9.97 -8.60
C ILE A 64 8.59 -10.28 -9.82
N VAL A 65 7.74 -9.34 -10.26
CA VAL A 65 6.93 -9.52 -11.47
C VAL A 65 7.83 -9.69 -12.70
N SER A 66 8.85 -8.85 -12.86
CA SER A 66 9.75 -8.93 -14.01
C SER A 66 10.51 -10.26 -14.05
N ASN A 67 11.00 -10.74 -12.91
CA ASN A 67 11.64 -12.06 -12.83
C ASN A 67 10.67 -13.19 -13.20
N ALA A 68 9.45 -13.18 -12.68
CA ALA A 68 8.45 -14.20 -13.00
C ALA A 68 8.08 -14.21 -14.49
N LEU A 69 7.99 -13.03 -15.11
CA LEU A 69 7.73 -12.89 -16.54
C LEU A 69 8.91 -13.40 -17.38
N PHE A 70 10.14 -13.12 -16.96
CA PHE A 70 11.35 -13.59 -17.62
C PHE A 70 11.47 -15.13 -17.55
N GLU A 71 11.25 -15.72 -16.38
CA GLU A 71 11.24 -17.18 -16.19
C GLU A 71 10.18 -17.88 -17.06
N LYS A 72 9.05 -17.22 -17.28
CA LYS A 72 7.97 -17.69 -18.15
C LYS A 72 8.19 -17.37 -19.64
N ASN A 73 9.36 -16.82 -20.02
CA ASN A 73 9.73 -16.42 -21.38
C ASN A 73 8.75 -15.42 -22.02
N LEU A 74 8.17 -14.52 -21.22
CA LEU A 74 7.22 -13.49 -21.67
C LEU A 74 7.91 -12.16 -21.99
N ILE A 75 9.13 -11.97 -21.49
CA ILE A 75 10.00 -10.82 -21.76
C ILE A 75 11.42 -11.30 -22.04
N GLU A 76 12.21 -10.52 -22.77
CA GLU A 76 13.57 -10.90 -23.20
C GLU A 76 14.61 -10.79 -22.08
N LYS A 77 14.39 -9.88 -21.12
CA LYS A 77 15.26 -9.65 -19.96
C LYS A 77 14.43 -9.23 -18.76
N ALA A 78 14.84 -9.67 -17.58
CA ALA A 78 14.35 -9.08 -16.34
C ALA A 78 14.93 -7.67 -16.17
N ILE A 79 14.15 -6.76 -15.58
CA ILE A 79 14.62 -5.41 -15.30
C ILE A 79 15.58 -5.40 -14.09
N GLY A 80 16.60 -4.55 -14.16
CA GLY A 80 17.55 -4.35 -13.06
C GLY A 80 17.16 -3.23 -12.10
N ASP A 81 17.89 -3.11 -10.99
CA ASP A 81 17.66 -2.06 -9.98
C ASP A 81 17.85 -0.65 -10.58
N GLU A 82 18.81 -0.44 -11.49
CA GLU A 82 19.00 0.85 -12.17
C GLU A 82 17.78 1.26 -13.02
N GLU A 83 17.12 0.29 -13.69
CA GLU A 83 15.91 0.55 -14.47
C GLU A 83 14.72 0.88 -13.56
N ILE A 84 14.65 0.24 -12.38
CA ILE A 84 13.64 0.56 -11.35
C ILE A 84 13.87 1.96 -10.78
N GLU A 85 15.10 2.33 -10.47
CA GLU A 85 15.39 3.70 -10.02
C GLU A 85 15.09 4.73 -11.11
N ALA A 86 15.33 4.41 -12.39
CA ALA A 86 14.95 5.29 -13.50
C ALA A 86 13.43 5.56 -13.53
N ILE A 87 12.59 4.53 -13.31
CA ILE A 87 11.13 4.69 -13.21
C ILE A 87 10.76 5.70 -12.12
N PHE A 88 11.37 5.61 -10.94
CA PHE A 88 11.08 6.55 -9.85
C PHE A 88 11.57 7.96 -10.17
N ASN A 89 12.73 8.09 -10.81
CA ASN A 89 13.30 9.37 -11.22
C ASN A 89 12.44 10.10 -12.26
N ASP A 90 11.62 9.41 -13.05
CA ASP A 90 10.68 10.04 -13.98
C ASP A 90 9.59 10.86 -13.25
N TYR A 91 9.37 10.62 -11.95
CA TYR A 91 8.44 11.38 -11.11
C TYR A 91 9.09 12.58 -10.43
N LYS A 92 10.37 12.87 -10.73
CA LYS A 92 11.09 13.98 -10.11
C LYS A 92 10.35 15.31 -10.34
N GLY A 93 9.95 15.94 -9.24
CA GLY A 93 9.19 17.19 -9.24
C GLY A 93 7.72 17.01 -8.86
N ASP A 94 7.19 15.79 -8.96
CA ASP A 94 5.84 15.43 -8.51
C ASP A 94 5.84 14.68 -7.17
N VAL A 95 7.01 14.18 -6.76
CA VAL A 95 7.21 13.40 -5.53
C VAL A 95 8.38 13.94 -4.72
N GLU A 96 8.24 13.88 -3.39
CA GLU A 96 9.24 14.22 -2.39
C GLU A 96 9.74 12.95 -1.70
N TYR A 97 8.84 12.18 -1.07
CA TYR A 97 9.20 11.05 -0.21
C TYR A 97 9.73 9.85 -1.00
N ALA A 98 9.20 9.61 -2.21
CA ALA A 98 9.61 8.49 -3.05
C ALA A 98 11.08 8.52 -3.49
N LEU A 99 11.71 9.71 -3.46
CA LEU A 99 13.07 9.96 -3.93
C LEU A 99 14.06 10.24 -2.79
N LEU A 100 13.61 10.20 -1.54
CA LEU A 100 14.51 10.35 -0.39
C LEU A 100 15.50 9.20 -0.35
N ASP A 101 16.74 9.51 0.00
CA ASP A 101 17.70 8.47 0.33
C ASP A 101 17.40 7.85 1.71
N GLU A 102 18.06 6.73 2.00
CA GLU A 102 17.84 5.97 3.24
C GLU A 102 18.20 6.79 4.48
N ASP A 103 19.18 7.70 4.42
CA ASP A 103 19.57 8.53 5.56
C ASP A 103 18.53 9.62 5.84
N GLU A 104 17.98 10.23 4.80
CA GLU A 104 16.87 11.18 4.89
C GLU A 104 15.59 10.51 5.38
N PHE A 105 15.24 9.36 4.82
CA PHE A 105 14.05 8.63 5.22
C PHE A 105 14.17 8.10 6.67
N ASN A 106 15.36 7.73 7.11
CA ASN A 106 15.61 7.36 8.51
C ASN A 106 15.45 8.53 9.50
N LYS A 107 15.54 9.79 9.07
CA LYS A 107 15.21 10.93 9.93
C LYS A 107 13.70 10.96 10.22
N ILE A 108 12.87 10.68 9.21
CA ILE A 108 11.41 10.55 9.35
C ILE A 108 11.08 9.39 10.30
N ARG A 109 11.69 8.22 10.10
CA ARG A 109 11.48 7.07 10.99
C ARG A 109 11.81 7.40 12.45
N LYS A 110 12.92 8.10 12.67
CA LYS A 110 13.35 8.51 14.02
C LYS A 110 12.41 9.55 14.65
N SER A 111 11.85 10.48 13.88
CA SER A 111 10.91 11.47 14.41
C SER A 111 9.56 10.88 14.79
N ASN A 112 9.23 9.69 14.26
CA ASN A 112 7.94 9.04 14.46
C ASN A 112 7.98 7.85 15.44
N ASN A 113 9.15 7.47 15.96
CA ASN A 113 9.33 6.21 16.69
C ASN A 113 8.63 6.14 18.07
N ASP A 114 8.19 7.28 18.59
CA ASP A 114 7.44 7.42 19.82
C ASP A 114 5.92 7.54 19.58
N LYS A 115 5.49 7.72 18.32
CA LYS A 115 4.09 7.91 17.94
C LYS A 115 3.35 6.59 17.99
N ARG A 116 2.35 6.51 18.88
CA ARG A 116 1.51 5.33 19.05
C ARG A 116 0.23 5.50 18.25
N VAL A 117 -0.01 4.60 17.30
CA VAL A 117 -1.01 4.79 16.25
C VAL A 117 -1.98 3.62 16.18
N LYS A 118 -3.28 3.91 16.32
CA LYS A 118 -4.36 2.99 16.01
C LYS A 118 -4.72 3.09 14.53
N VAL A 119 -4.62 1.99 13.77
CA VAL A 119 -4.81 2.00 12.30
C VAL A 119 -5.95 1.09 11.85
N TYR A 120 -7.00 1.67 11.28
CA TYR A 120 -8.16 0.98 10.70
C TYR A 120 -7.92 0.56 9.24
N SER A 121 -6.84 -0.19 8.95
CA SER A 121 -6.62 -0.83 7.64
C SER A 121 -5.26 -1.53 7.60
N GLU A 122 -5.23 -2.80 7.19
CA GLU A 122 -3.97 -3.54 6.97
C GLU A 122 -3.05 -2.85 5.95
N PHE A 123 -3.61 -2.25 4.88
CA PHE A 123 -2.79 -1.54 3.90
C PHE A 123 -2.10 -0.30 4.51
N LEU A 124 -2.76 0.39 5.45
CA LEU A 124 -2.20 1.57 6.09
C LEU A 124 -1.18 1.18 7.15
N LYS A 125 -1.34 0.02 7.81
CA LYS A 125 -0.36 -0.49 8.78
C LYS A 125 1.03 -0.62 8.15
N ASP A 126 1.12 -1.10 6.91
CA ASP A 126 2.39 -1.20 6.17
C ASP A 126 3.08 0.18 6.07
N ILE A 127 2.33 1.23 5.70
CA ILE A 127 2.89 2.58 5.52
C ILE A 127 3.26 3.22 6.86
N VAL A 128 2.36 3.12 7.85
CA VAL A 128 2.57 3.67 9.20
C VAL A 128 3.81 3.04 9.85
N SER A 129 4.03 1.74 9.64
CA SER A 129 5.24 1.06 10.11
C SER A 129 6.48 1.50 9.35
N ASP A 130 6.39 1.69 8.02
CA ASP A 130 7.54 2.10 7.20
C ASP A 130 8.03 3.51 7.54
N ILE A 131 7.12 4.44 7.85
CA ILE A 131 7.48 5.78 8.35
C ILE A 131 7.93 5.80 9.81
N GLY A 132 8.03 4.62 10.46
CA GLY A 132 8.64 4.43 11.78
C GLY A 132 7.71 4.56 12.98
N ALA A 133 6.40 4.73 12.78
CA ALA A 133 5.44 4.85 13.89
C ALA A 133 5.08 3.48 14.49
N VAL A 134 4.71 3.48 15.77
CA VAL A 134 4.35 2.28 16.51
C VAL A 134 2.86 1.96 16.28
N VAL A 135 2.59 1.00 15.41
CA VAL A 135 1.23 0.48 15.20
C VAL A 135 0.79 -0.29 16.44
N ILE A 136 -0.29 0.18 17.06
CA ILE A 136 -0.97 -0.56 18.11
C ILE A 136 -1.88 -1.57 17.44
N ASP A 137 -1.54 -2.85 17.59
CA ASP A 137 -2.34 -3.92 17.00
C ASP A 137 -3.63 -4.10 17.79
N PHE A 138 -4.75 -4.06 17.07
CA PHE A 138 -6.07 -4.39 17.57
C PHE A 138 -6.76 -5.24 16.50
N SER A 139 -7.44 -6.29 16.93
CA SER A 139 -8.23 -7.11 16.02
C SER A 139 -9.44 -6.32 15.55
N TYR A 140 -9.52 -6.04 14.25
CA TYR A 140 -10.68 -5.47 13.59
C TYR A 140 -11.36 -6.58 12.78
N ASP A 141 -12.43 -7.20 13.30
CA ASP A 141 -13.24 -8.14 12.54
C ASP A 141 -14.38 -7.41 11.81
N LYS A 142 -14.27 -7.34 10.49
CA LYS A 142 -15.32 -6.79 9.60
C LYS A 142 -16.65 -7.55 9.70
N ASN A 143 -16.66 -8.78 10.24
CA ASN A 143 -17.86 -9.61 10.38
C ASN A 143 -18.57 -9.44 11.73
N GLY A 144 -18.09 -8.54 12.60
CA GLY A 144 -18.79 -8.21 13.84
C GLY A 144 -18.76 -9.30 14.91
N ASN A 145 -17.87 -10.29 14.82
CA ASN A 145 -17.53 -11.14 15.98
C ASN A 145 -16.43 -10.49 16.82
N ASP A 146 -16.53 -9.17 17.00
CA ASP A 146 -15.78 -8.51 18.04
C ASP A 146 -16.39 -9.00 19.36
N GLU A 147 -15.73 -9.96 20.02
CA GLU A 147 -15.68 -9.88 21.48
C GLU A 147 -15.09 -8.50 21.75
N TYR A 148 -16.00 -7.55 21.99
CA TYR A 148 -15.69 -6.21 22.40
C TYR A 148 -14.86 -6.37 23.68
N ASN A 149 -13.54 -6.42 23.54
CA ASN A 149 -12.68 -6.00 24.63
C ASN A 149 -12.89 -4.50 24.67
N GLU A 150 -13.97 -4.12 25.38
CA GLU A 150 -14.04 -2.85 26.09
C GLU A 150 -12.64 -2.62 26.63
N ASP A 151 -11.97 -1.60 26.10
CA ASP A 151 -10.89 -0.99 26.84
C ASP A 151 -9.71 -1.93 27.13
N LEU A 152 -9.09 -2.51 26.09
CA LEU A 152 -7.63 -2.60 26.18
C LEU A 152 -7.16 -1.14 26.13
N GLY A 153 -7.03 -0.51 27.31
CA GLY A 153 -6.57 0.86 27.53
C GLY A 153 -5.15 1.10 27.00
N LEU A 154 -5.00 0.91 25.69
CA LEU A 154 -3.80 1.11 24.92
C LEU A 154 -3.83 2.58 24.54
N ASP A 155 -3.13 3.37 25.35
CA ASP A 155 -2.90 4.78 25.09
C ASP A 155 -2.33 4.94 23.67
N PHE A 156 -3.01 5.73 22.84
CA PHE A 156 -2.63 6.04 21.47
C PHE A 156 -2.83 7.52 21.20
N ASP A 157 -1.86 8.13 20.53
CA ASP A 157 -1.88 9.56 20.24
C ASP A 157 -2.66 9.85 18.95
N HIS A 158 -2.71 8.86 18.04
CA HIS A 158 -3.25 9.03 16.69
C HIS A 158 -4.16 7.88 16.27
N LEU A 159 -5.23 8.23 15.55
CA LEU A 159 -6.13 7.28 14.90
C LEU A 159 -6.11 7.50 13.40
N ILE A 160 -5.76 6.47 12.63
CA ILE A 160 -5.60 6.54 11.18
C ILE A 160 -6.60 5.62 10.52
N TYR A 161 -7.36 6.13 9.56
CA TYR A 161 -8.40 5.35 8.88
C TYR A 161 -8.57 5.80 7.43
N PRO A 162 -8.96 4.89 6.53
CA PRO A 162 -9.32 5.27 5.18
C PRO A 162 -10.75 5.83 5.12
N ASP A 163 -11.01 6.72 4.15
CA ASP A 163 -12.33 7.35 3.95
C ASP A 163 -13.51 6.37 3.85
N TYR A 164 -13.32 5.19 3.23
CA TYR A 164 -14.37 4.18 3.10
C TYR A 164 -14.73 3.47 4.42
N LEU A 165 -13.98 3.69 5.51
CA LEU A 165 -14.29 3.18 6.85
C LEU A 165 -14.75 4.28 7.82
N GLU A 166 -15.03 5.48 7.32
CA GLU A 166 -15.41 6.63 8.15
C GLU A 166 -16.67 6.34 8.98
N GLU A 167 -17.67 5.67 8.40
CA GLU A 167 -18.90 5.31 9.13
C GLU A 167 -18.65 4.31 10.26
N GLU A 168 -17.78 3.31 10.06
CA GLU A 168 -17.41 2.32 11.07
C GLU A 168 -16.60 2.95 12.20
N VAL A 169 -15.69 3.87 11.87
CA VAL A 169 -14.89 4.60 12.85
C VAL A 169 -15.79 5.49 13.70
N LEU A 170 -16.70 6.27 13.10
CA LEU A 170 -17.65 7.13 13.81
C LEU A 170 -18.60 6.36 14.75
N LYS A 171 -18.86 5.07 14.48
CA LYS A 171 -19.68 4.22 15.37
C LYS A 171 -18.92 3.76 16.62
N ARG A 172 -17.58 3.71 16.56
CA ARG A 172 -16.72 3.15 17.62
C ARG A 172 -15.95 4.21 18.39
N GLU A 173 -15.66 5.33 17.74
CA GLU A 173 -14.72 6.33 18.22
C GLU A 173 -15.40 7.69 18.24
N ASN A 174 -15.15 8.47 19.30
CA ASN A 174 -15.53 9.87 19.32
C ASN A 174 -14.44 10.71 18.64
N LEU A 175 -14.58 10.94 17.34
CA LEU A 175 -13.60 11.73 16.56
C LEU A 175 -13.49 13.20 16.99
N GLU A 176 -14.44 13.71 17.80
CA GLU A 176 -14.36 15.05 18.41
C GLU A 176 -13.66 15.04 19.77
N SER A 177 -13.21 13.88 20.25
CA SER A 177 -12.41 13.76 21.47
C SER A 177 -11.06 14.45 21.29
N ASN A 178 -10.53 15.02 22.38
CA ASN A 178 -9.15 15.53 22.43
C ASN A 178 -8.15 14.44 22.88
N GLU A 179 -8.60 13.20 23.06
CA GLU A 179 -7.76 12.08 23.51
C GLU A 179 -6.78 11.61 22.44
N PHE A 180 -7.14 11.75 21.17
CA PHE A 180 -6.31 11.35 20.04
C PHE A 180 -6.54 12.27 18.84
N LYS A 181 -5.58 12.29 17.94
CA LYS A 181 -5.70 12.99 16.66
C LYS A 181 -6.12 12.03 15.55
N ALA A 182 -7.25 12.31 14.92
CA ALA A 182 -7.75 11.53 13.80
C ALA A 182 -7.14 12.00 12.46
N ILE A 183 -6.57 11.06 11.68
CA ILE A 183 -6.00 11.29 10.35
C ILE A 183 -6.77 10.42 9.35
N LYS A 184 -7.51 11.08 8.46
CA LYS A 184 -8.26 10.41 7.38
C LYS A 184 -7.42 10.31 6.12
N ILE A 185 -7.34 9.11 5.54
CA ILE A 185 -6.62 8.84 4.29
C ILE A 185 -7.61 8.56 3.15
N LEU A 186 -7.45 9.23 2.02
CA LEU A 186 -8.30 8.98 0.84
C LEU A 186 -8.02 7.60 0.25
N SER A 187 -9.07 6.89 -0.15
CA SER A 187 -8.95 5.56 -0.74
C SER A 187 -8.82 5.56 -2.26
N HIS A 188 -8.76 4.35 -2.83
CA HIS A 188 -8.43 4.10 -4.24
C HIS A 188 -9.38 4.75 -5.25
N ASN A 189 -10.62 5.06 -4.89
CA ASN A 189 -11.56 5.74 -5.79
C ASN A 189 -11.34 7.26 -5.85
N ASN A 190 -10.68 7.82 -4.84
CA ASN A 190 -10.47 9.26 -4.65
C ASN A 190 -8.99 9.66 -4.75
N THR A 191 -8.11 8.76 -5.23
CA THR A 191 -6.65 8.96 -5.31
C THR A 191 -6.12 8.58 -6.70
N SER A 192 -4.86 8.91 -6.98
CA SER A 192 -4.19 8.57 -8.24
C SER A 192 -4.24 7.06 -8.50
N LYS A 193 -4.42 6.64 -9.75
CA LYS A 193 -4.28 5.22 -10.15
C LYS A 193 -2.82 4.78 -10.19
N ASP A 194 -1.91 5.73 -10.32
CA ASP A 194 -0.47 5.52 -10.28
C ASP A 194 -0.02 5.05 -8.88
N PRO A 195 0.69 3.92 -8.74
CA PRO A 195 1.15 3.41 -7.46
C PRO A 195 2.09 4.36 -6.72
N ILE A 196 3.02 5.02 -7.42
CA ILE A 196 4.02 5.90 -6.82
C ILE A 196 3.34 7.17 -6.30
N LEU A 197 2.55 7.85 -7.13
CA LEU A 197 1.83 9.06 -6.69
C LEU A 197 0.82 8.76 -5.58
N LYS A 198 0.21 7.56 -5.60
CA LYS A 198 -0.68 7.13 -4.52
C LYS A 198 0.09 6.94 -3.21
N ALA A 199 1.22 6.25 -3.23
CA ALA A 199 2.06 6.09 -2.05
C ALA A 199 2.53 7.47 -1.54
N GLU A 200 3.04 8.33 -2.42
CA GLU A 200 3.46 9.69 -2.12
C GLU A 200 2.38 10.49 -1.36
N SER A 201 1.16 10.51 -1.89
CA SER A 201 0.04 11.23 -1.26
C SER A 201 -0.28 10.71 0.15
N ARG A 202 -0.10 9.41 0.39
CA ARG A 202 -0.35 8.79 1.70
C ARG A 202 0.79 9.11 2.66
N TYR A 203 2.04 9.07 2.20
CA TYR A 203 3.20 9.44 3.00
C TYR A 203 3.11 10.90 3.44
N SER A 204 2.79 11.82 2.53
CA SER A 204 2.57 13.25 2.85
C SER A 204 1.54 13.42 3.97
N VAL A 205 0.33 12.89 3.82
CA VAL A 205 -0.73 13.05 4.83
C VAL A 205 -0.35 12.41 6.16
N LEU A 206 0.32 11.26 6.15
CA LEU A 206 0.70 10.57 7.39
C LEU A 206 1.86 11.27 8.10
N ILE A 207 2.91 11.68 7.39
CA ILE A 207 4.08 12.35 7.97
C ILE A 207 3.69 13.72 8.51
N GLU A 208 2.92 14.50 7.75
CA GLU A 208 2.40 15.79 8.21
C GLU A 208 1.42 15.60 9.37
N GLY A 209 0.53 14.59 9.26
CA GLY A 209 -0.49 14.29 10.25
C GLY A 209 0.09 13.89 11.62
N LEU A 210 1.17 13.10 11.65
CA LEU A 210 1.84 12.66 12.88
C LEU A 210 2.74 13.73 13.52
N SER A 211 3.08 14.80 12.78
CA SER A 211 4.02 15.83 13.22
C SER A 211 3.39 17.00 13.99
N GLN A 212 2.06 17.15 13.98
CA GLN A 212 1.33 18.23 14.66
C GLN A 212 0.54 17.70 15.84
#